data_AF-A0A7V2RGE8-F1
#
_entry.id   AF-A0A7V2RGE8-F1
#
_cell.length_a   1.000
_cell.length_b   1.000
_cell.length_c   1.000
_cell.angle_alpha   90.00
_cell.angle_beta   90.00
_cell.angle_gamma   90.00
#
_symmetry.space_group_name_H-M   'P 1'
#
loop_
_entity.id
_entity.type
_entity.pdbx_description
1 polymer ?
#
loop_
_entity_poly.entity_id
_entity_poly.type
_entity_poly.pdbx_seq_one_letter_code
_entity_poly.pdbx_strand_id
1 'polypeptide(L)'
;MQNPRYATGQKVRIITLIDGFGRPDQRVNEWVGKTGEVVKWYYVSGDEVWEKTLKFEDTYCYDVRLDGGGDTVRGIPERALELIIY
;
A
#
# COMPACT_ATOMS: atom_id res chain seq x y z
N MET A 1 12.68 -15.76 1.53
CA MET A 1 11.92 -14.64 0.92
C MET A 1 10.45 -15.03 0.98
N GLN A 2 9.61 -14.25 1.68
CA GLN A 2 8.15 -14.43 1.59
C GLN A 2 7.70 -14.04 0.18
N ASN A 3 6.62 -14.60 -0.34
CA ASN A 3 6.04 -14.14 -1.60
C ASN A 3 5.18 -12.89 -1.33
N PRO A 4 5.12 -11.92 -2.26
CA PRO A 4 4.25 -10.76 -2.12
C PRO A 4 2.78 -11.23 -2.05
N ARG A 5 1.99 -10.63 -1.16
CA ARG A 5 0.57 -10.95 -1.00
C ARG A 5 -0.27 -10.57 -2.21
N TYR A 6 0.14 -9.53 -2.93
CA TYR A 6 -0.54 -9.06 -4.13
C TYR A 6 0.37 -9.15 -5.37
N ALA A 7 -0.22 -9.46 -6.51
CA ALA A 7 0.46 -9.54 -7.79
C ALA A 7 0.05 -8.37 -8.70
N THR A 8 0.93 -8.02 -9.65
CA THR A 8 0.62 -7.04 -10.69
C THR A 8 -0.63 -7.45 -11.47
N GLY A 9 -1.52 -6.49 -11.74
CA GLY A 9 -2.81 -6.69 -12.38
C GLY A 9 -3.95 -7.01 -11.41
N GLN A 10 -3.69 -7.21 -10.11
CA GLN A 10 -4.75 -7.41 -9.13
C GLN A 10 -5.43 -6.10 -8.75
N LYS A 11 -6.75 -6.16 -8.59
CA LYS A 11 -7.56 -5.06 -8.05
C LYS A 11 -7.47 -5.02 -6.53
N VAL A 12 -7.10 -3.86 -6.02
CA VAL A 12 -6.95 -3.61 -4.59
C VAL A 12 -7.68 -2.34 -4.19
N ARG A 13 -8.13 -2.31 -2.94
CA ARG A 13 -8.65 -1.12 -2.27
C ARG A 13 -7.63 -0.64 -1.27
N ILE A 14 -7.38 0.66 -1.25
CA ILE A 14 -6.51 1.28 -0.25
C ILE A 14 -7.31 1.46 1.04
N ILE A 15 -6.80 0.93 2.14
CA ILE A 15 -7.43 0.97 3.47
C ILE A 15 -6.57 1.78 4.43
N THR A 16 -7.19 2.26 5.51
CA THR A 16 -6.48 3.01 6.55
C THR A 16 -5.41 2.12 7.20
N LEU A 17 -4.16 2.55 7.10
CA LEU A 17 -3.07 1.97 7.86
C LEU A 17 -3.06 2.61 9.24
N ILE A 18 -3.13 1.79 10.28
CA ILE A 18 -3.14 2.25 11.68
C ILE A 18 -1.83 1.82 12.33
N ASP A 19 -1.19 2.72 13.08
CA ASP A 19 0.02 2.42 13.84
C ASP A 19 -0.26 1.64 15.13
N GLY A 20 0.81 1.22 15.81
CA GLY A 20 0.70 0.55 17.12
C GLY A 20 0.07 1.42 18.22
N PHE A 21 -0.17 2.71 17.97
CA PHE A 21 -0.80 3.68 18.86
C PHE A 21 -2.20 4.11 18.38
N GLY A 22 -2.77 3.45 17.36
CA GLY A 22 -4.11 3.76 16.85
C GLY A 22 -4.19 4.98 15.92
N ARG A 23 -3.06 5.53 15.46
CA ARG A 23 -3.02 6.71 14.58
C ARG A 23 -3.03 6.29 13.11
N PRO A 24 -3.84 6.95 12.26
CA PRO A 24 -3.84 6.69 10.83
C PRO A 24 -2.57 7.22 10.16
N ASP A 25 -2.02 6.47 9.20
CA ASP A 25 -0.94 6.92 8.35
C ASP A 25 -1.42 8.10 7.47
N GLN A 26 -0.81 9.27 7.67
CA GLN A 26 -1.24 10.50 7.01
C GLN A 26 -1.07 10.44 5.48
N ARG A 27 -0.12 9.66 4.98
CA ARG A 27 0.15 9.56 3.54
C ARG A 27 -0.94 8.72 2.88
N VAL A 28 -1.25 7.55 3.44
CA VAL A 28 -2.28 6.66 2.90
C VAL A 28 -3.67 7.28 2.99
N ASN A 29 -3.91 8.13 4.01
CA ASN A 29 -5.22 8.71 4.30
C ASN A 29 -5.89 9.43 3.10
N GLU A 30 -5.12 10.07 2.23
CA GLU A 30 -5.66 10.74 1.03
C GLU A 30 -6.31 9.77 0.02
N TRP A 31 -5.85 8.51 0.01
CA TRP A 31 -6.30 7.50 -0.95
C TRP A 31 -7.15 6.41 -0.31
N VAL A 32 -7.41 6.49 1.00
CA VAL A 32 -8.30 5.55 1.70
C VAL A 32 -9.66 5.50 1.01
N GLY A 33 -10.15 4.29 0.75
CA GLY A 33 -11.39 4.02 0.06
C GLY A 33 -11.30 4.06 -1.46
N LYS A 34 -10.20 4.57 -2.04
CA LYS A 34 -9.98 4.48 -3.49
C LYS A 34 -9.58 3.06 -3.89
N THR A 35 -10.02 2.66 -5.08
CA THR A 35 -9.68 1.38 -5.70
C THR A 35 -8.72 1.59 -6.85
N GLY A 36 -7.90 0.58 -7.10
CA GLY A 36 -6.98 0.59 -8.21
C GLY A 36 -6.41 -0.78 -8.51
N GLU A 37 -5.46 -0.80 -9.42
CA GLU A 37 -4.76 -1.99 -9.86
C GLU A 37 -3.29 -1.92 -9.45
N VAL A 38 -2.76 -3.02 -8.90
CA VAL A 38 -1.33 -3.13 -8.61
C VAL A 38 -0.56 -3.12 -9.92
N VAL A 39 0.32 -2.13 -10.10
CA VAL A 39 1.21 -2.03 -11.26
C VAL A 39 2.61 -2.53 -10.96
N LYS A 40 3.07 -2.38 -9.71
CA LYS A 40 4.39 -2.81 -9.28
C LYS A 40 4.39 -3.17 -7.80
N TRP A 41 5.28 -4.06 -7.41
CA TRP A 41 5.56 -4.37 -6.00
C TRP A 41 7.07 -4.48 -5.79
N TYR A 42 7.53 -4.13 -4.59
CA TYR A 42 8.94 -4.19 -4.21
C TYR A 42 9.07 -4.36 -2.70
N TYR A 43 10.13 -5.04 -2.27
CA TYR A 43 10.42 -5.25 -0.84
C TYR A 43 11.24 -4.07 -0.32
N VAL A 44 10.84 -3.53 0.82
CA VAL A 44 11.51 -2.39 1.48
C VAL A 44 11.86 -2.81 2.89
N SER A 45 13.12 -2.68 3.26
CA SER A 45 13.56 -2.92 4.63
C SER A 45 13.10 -1.77 5.54
N GLY A 46 12.79 -2.02 6.81
CA GLY A 46 12.28 -0.99 7.74
C GLY A 46 13.18 0.25 7.87
N ASP A 47 14.47 0.12 7.56
CA ASP A 47 15.44 1.22 7.50
C ASP A 47 15.28 2.10 6.24
N GLU A 48 14.80 1.52 5.14
CA GLU A 48 14.49 2.18 3.87
C GLU A 48 13.03 2.68 3.79
N VAL A 49 12.18 2.29 4.75
CA VAL A 49 10.82 2.80 4.87
C VAL A 49 10.91 4.28 5.28
N TRP A 50 10.54 5.16 4.34
CA TRP A 50 10.58 6.62 4.42
C TRP A 50 10.14 7.18 5.77
N GLU A 51 10.83 8.23 6.25
CA GLU A 51 10.61 8.92 7.54
C GLU A 51 9.16 9.38 7.84
N LYS A 52 8.27 9.41 6.85
CA LYS A 52 6.88 9.91 6.97
C LYS A 52 5.79 8.84 6.85
N THR A 53 6.15 7.59 6.62
CA THR A 53 5.22 6.46 6.68
C THR A 53 5.46 5.72 7.99
N LEU A 54 4.44 5.11 8.57
CA LEU A 54 4.63 4.26 9.73
C LEU A 54 5.71 3.21 9.43
N LYS A 55 6.82 3.25 10.18
CA LYS A 55 7.92 2.30 10.03
C LYS A 55 7.44 0.93 10.47
N PHE A 56 6.97 0.15 9.52
CA PHE A 56 6.78 -1.28 9.72
C PHE A 56 8.14 -1.98 9.61
N GLU A 57 8.30 -3.09 10.34
CA GLU A 57 9.31 -4.11 10.00
C GLU A 57 9.26 -4.41 8.49
N ASP A 58 10.38 -4.86 7.92
CA ASP A 58 10.56 -5.10 6.48
C ASP A 58 9.27 -5.58 5.78
N THR A 59 8.81 -4.82 4.78
CA THR A 59 7.47 -5.01 4.20
C THR A 59 7.47 -4.88 2.69
N TYR A 60 6.46 -5.48 2.06
CA TYR A 60 6.18 -5.25 0.65
C TYR A 60 5.44 -3.94 0.46
N CYS A 61 5.96 -3.12 -0.44
CA CYS A 61 5.33 -1.90 -0.91
C CYS A 61 4.84 -2.09 -2.35
N TYR A 62 3.77 -1.39 -2.68
CA TYR A 62 3.03 -1.55 -3.93
C TYR A 62 2.77 -0.19 -4.55
N ASP A 63 2.88 -0.14 -5.88
CA ASP A 63 2.39 0.96 -6.68
C ASP A 63 1.01 0.58 -7.22
N VAL A 64 0.02 1.44 -6.99
CA VAL A 64 -1.38 1.20 -7.34
C VAL A 64 -1.86 2.30 -8.28
N ARG A 65 -2.33 1.90 -9.46
CA ARG A 65 -2.95 2.79 -10.45
C ARG A 65 -4.44 2.91 -10.14
N LEU A 66 -4.90 4.11 -9.78
CA LEU A 66 -6.27 4.36 -9.36
C LEU A 66 -7.25 4.36 -10.54
N ASP A 67 -8.42 3.74 -10.36
CA ASP A 67 -9.45 3.58 -11.40
C ASP A 67 -10.12 4.90 -11.84
N GLY A 68 -10.14 5.92 -10.96
CA GLY A 68 -10.86 7.18 -11.20
C GLY A 68 -10.06 8.33 -11.81
N GLY A 69 -8.73 8.20 -11.91
CA GLY A 69 -7.86 9.30 -12.36
C GLY A 69 -6.63 8.89 -13.17
N GLY A 70 -6.31 7.59 -13.23
CA GLY A 70 -5.09 7.10 -13.87
C GLY A 70 -3.80 7.41 -13.09
N ASP A 71 -3.89 8.19 -12.01
CA ASP A 71 -2.79 8.44 -11.09
C ASP A 71 -2.26 7.14 -10.48
N THR A 72 -0.94 7.03 -10.45
CA THR A 72 -0.27 5.91 -9.78
C THR A 72 0.25 6.36 -8.43
N VAL A 73 -0.38 5.85 -7.38
CA VAL A 73 0.06 6.05 -6.00
C VAL A 73 1.18 5.07 -5.72
N ARG A 74 2.33 5.57 -5.27
CA ARG A 74 3.54 4.78 -5.11
C ARG A 74 3.88 4.52 -3.65
N GLY A 75 4.39 3.33 -3.40
CA GLY A 75 4.91 2.92 -2.09
C GLY A 75 3.83 2.76 -1.03
N ILE A 76 2.69 2.18 -1.39
CA ILE A 76 1.66 1.81 -0.43
C ILE A 76 2.07 0.48 0.23
N PRO A 77 2.18 0.41 1.57
CA PRO A 77 2.56 -0.83 2.23
C PRO A 77 1.45 -1.89 2.10
N GLU A 78 1.83 -3.16 2.10
CA GLU A 78 0.92 -4.30 1.95
C GLU A 78 -0.29 -4.24 2.90
N ARG A 79 -0.04 -3.82 4.14
CA ARG A 79 -1.06 -3.72 5.19
C ARG A 79 -2.10 -2.62 4.94
N ALA A 80 -1.79 -1.69 4.03
CA ALA A 80 -2.70 -0.63 3.60
C ALA A 80 -3.51 -1.02 2.36
N LEU A 81 -3.42 -2.27 1.91
CA LEU A 81 -4.17 -2.78 0.76
C LEU A 81 -5.09 -3.92 1.18
N GLU A 82 -6.22 -4.01 0.47
CA GLU A 82 -7.18 -5.09 0.58
C GLU A 82 -7.50 -5.62 -0.82
N LEU A 83 -7.50 -6.94 -1.00
CA LEU A 83 -7.83 -7.54 -2.30
C LEU A 83 -9.32 -7.32 -2.59
N ILE A 84 -9.65 -6.83 -3.77
CA ILE A 84 -11.03 -6.83 -4.26
C ILE A 84 -11.22 -8.11 -5.04
N ILE A 85 -11.93 -9.07 -4.44
CA ILE A 85 -12.33 -10.31 -5.09
C ILE A 85 -13.71 -10.06 -5.70
N TYR A 86 -13.80 -10.14 -7.03
CA TYR A 86 -15.07 -10.18 -7.76
C TYR A 86 -15.48 -11.62 -8.03
#